data_AF-Q3AS95-F1
#
_entry.id   AF-Q3AS95-F1
#
_cell.length_a   1.000
_cell.length_b   1.000
_cell.length_c   1.000
_cell.angle_alpha   90.00
_cell.angle_beta   90.00
_cell.angle_gamma   90.00
#
_symmetry.space_group_name_H-M   'P 1'
#
loop_
_entity.id
_entity.type
_entity.pdbx_description
1 polymer ?
#
loop_
_entity_poly.entity_id
_entity_poly.type
_entity_poly.pdbx_seq_one_letter_code
_entity_poly.pdbx_strand_id
1 'polypeptide(L)'
;MPYPDLLPFNALPLLRLLHVVCFAAWFGSVLASIYFLKTIEERMTGSADSAKDFAQLLQRYIKLETKIADTGFKGVIITGLLLAFFYYGWNVWLFVKIGLIVLQVVLTLGYITRSIRTLTYPCSVTDYKRWYKLFTISLSMFAIVISISFFLL
;
A
#
# COMPACT_ATOMS: atom_id res chain seq x y z
N MET A 1 0.70 24.09 -16.11
CA MET A 1 1.53 24.06 -17.33
C MET A 1 2.59 22.98 -17.18
N PRO A 2 2.69 22.01 -18.11
CA PRO A 2 3.76 21.00 -18.12
C PRO A 2 5.06 21.58 -18.72
N TYR A 3 6.21 20.99 -18.39
CA TYR A 3 7.54 21.42 -18.86
C TYR A 3 8.31 20.33 -19.62
N PRO A 4 7.78 19.82 -20.75
CA PRO A 4 8.38 18.67 -21.45
C PRO A 4 9.79 18.95 -22.01
N ASP A 5 10.10 20.20 -22.33
CA ASP A 5 11.36 20.62 -22.97
C ASP A 5 12.58 20.58 -22.04
N LEU A 6 12.37 20.35 -20.74
CA LEU A 6 13.46 20.22 -19.76
C LEU A 6 14.16 18.86 -19.80
N LEU A 7 13.63 17.88 -20.53
CA LEU A 7 14.23 16.56 -20.68
C LEU A 7 14.87 16.41 -22.07
N PRO A 8 16.16 16.04 -22.17
CA PRO A 8 16.88 15.98 -23.45
C PRO A 8 16.45 14.82 -24.37
N PHE A 9 15.55 13.93 -23.90
CA PHE A 9 14.99 12.80 -24.64
C PHE A 9 13.55 12.51 -24.20
N ASN A 10 12.77 11.82 -25.03
CA ASN A 10 11.38 11.43 -24.71
C ASN A 10 11.35 10.36 -23.60
N ALA A 11 11.43 10.80 -22.34
CA ALA A 11 11.48 9.93 -21.17
C ALA A 11 10.08 9.44 -20.71
N LEU A 12 9.01 9.87 -21.39
CA LEU A 12 7.63 9.55 -21.01
C LEU A 12 7.37 8.04 -20.89
N PRO A 13 7.80 7.16 -21.82
CA PRO A 13 7.56 5.72 -21.70
C PRO A 13 8.30 5.12 -20.51
N LEU A 14 9.54 5.55 -20.26
CA LEU A 14 10.35 5.09 -19.13
C LEU A 14 9.71 5.51 -17.81
N LEU A 15 9.26 6.76 -17.70
CA LEU A 15 8.64 7.27 -16.49
C LEU A 15 7.30 6.59 -16.19
N ARG A 16 6.50 6.29 -17.22
CA ARG A 16 5.29 5.47 -17.10
C ARG A 16 5.61 4.04 -16.65
N LEU A 17 6.63 3.41 -17.24
CA LEU A 17 7.06 2.07 -16.85
C LEU A 17 7.48 2.03 -15.38
N LEU A 18 8.31 2.98 -14.95
CA LEU A 18 8.71 3.11 -13.55
C LEU A 18 7.50 3.30 -12.63
N HIS A 19 6.56 4.16 -13.00
CA HIS A 19 5.34 4.37 -12.23
C HIS A 19 4.53 3.07 -12.06
N VAL A 20 4.33 2.33 -13.14
CA VAL A 20 3.60 1.05 -13.13
C VAL A 20 4.35 -0.02 -12.31
N VAL A 21 5.67 -0.11 -12.43
CA VAL A 21 6.49 -1.06 -11.65
C VAL A 21 6.43 -0.73 -10.16
N CYS A 22 6.59 0.53 -9.79
CA CYS A 22 6.48 0.96 -8.39
C CYS A 22 5.08 0.67 -7.82
N PHE A 23 4.05 0.90 -8.63
CA PHE A 23 2.67 0.59 -8.26
C PHE A 23 2.44 -0.90 -8.08
N ALA A 24 2.92 -1.73 -9.01
CA ALA A 24 2.84 -3.19 -8.93
C ALA A 24 3.60 -3.73 -7.71
N ALA A 25 4.77 -3.16 -7.39
CA ALA A 25 5.53 -3.55 -6.20
C ALA A 25 4.78 -3.21 -4.91
N TRP A 26 4.20 -2.02 -4.82
CA TRP A 26 3.40 -1.61 -3.65
C TRP A 26 2.13 -2.46 -3.50
N PHE A 27 1.36 -2.63 -4.58
CA PHE A 27 0.12 -3.40 -4.52
C PHE A 27 0.37 -4.91 -4.33
N GLY A 28 1.40 -5.44 -4.99
CA GLY A 28 1.81 -6.83 -4.86
C GLY A 28 2.23 -7.19 -3.43
N SER A 29 2.88 -6.28 -2.70
CA SER A 29 3.26 -6.51 -1.29
C SER A 29 2.03 -6.63 -0.39
N VAL A 30 1.02 -5.79 -0.61
CA VAL A 30 -0.26 -5.84 0.11
C VAL A 30 -0.98 -7.16 -0.14
N LEU A 31 -1.05 -7.62 -1.40
CA LEU A 31 -1.66 -8.91 -1.72
C LEU A 31 -0.89 -10.08 -1.11
N ALA A 32 0.44 -10.07 -1.21
CA ALA A 32 1.29 -11.08 -0.60
C ALA A 32 1.06 -11.17 0.93
N SER A 33 0.80 -10.03 1.58
CA SER A 33 0.51 -9.97 3.02
C SER A 33 -0.77 -10.70 3.38
N ILE A 34 -1.82 -10.54 2.56
CA ILE A 34 -3.10 -11.22 2.77
C ILE A 34 -2.89 -12.73 2.73
N TYR A 35 -2.19 -13.22 1.69
CA TYR A 35 -1.91 -14.65 1.56
C TYR A 35 -1.06 -15.16 2.70
N PHE A 36 0.01 -14.45 3.06
CA PHE A 36 0.87 -14.83 4.17
C PHE A 36 0.09 -14.92 5.49
N LEU A 37 -0.72 -13.90 5.82
CA LEU A 37 -1.55 -13.92 7.03
C LEU A 37 -2.55 -15.08 7.01
N LYS A 38 -3.24 -15.28 5.88
CA LYS A 38 -4.14 -16.44 5.70
C LYS A 38 -3.44 -17.76 6.00
N THR A 39 -2.20 -17.94 5.52
CA THR A 39 -1.46 -19.20 5.70
C THR A 39 -1.01 -19.47 7.13
N ILE A 40 -0.82 -18.43 7.94
CA ILE A 40 -0.36 -18.58 9.34
C ILE A 40 -1.49 -18.50 10.36
N GLU A 41 -2.73 -18.17 9.96
CA GLU A 41 -3.87 -17.95 10.84
C GLU A 41 -4.04 -19.07 11.89
N GLU A 42 -4.11 -20.33 11.45
CA GLU A 42 -4.29 -21.49 12.35
C GLU A 42 -3.18 -21.62 13.40
N ARG A 43 -1.94 -21.27 13.03
CA ARG A 43 -0.77 -21.32 13.92
C ARG A 43 -0.76 -20.14 14.90
N MET A 44 -1.35 -19.02 14.50
CA MET A 44 -1.43 -17.79 15.31
C MET A 44 -2.61 -17.79 16.29
N THR A 45 -3.65 -18.58 16.03
CA THR A 45 -4.82 -18.76 16.89
C THR A 45 -4.82 -20.08 17.68
N GLY A 46 -3.77 -20.89 17.52
CA GLY A 46 -3.59 -22.20 18.14
C GLY A 46 -2.87 -22.15 19.50
N SER A 47 -2.09 -23.18 19.81
CA SER A 47 -1.38 -23.30 21.10
C SER A 47 -0.22 -22.29 21.23
N ALA A 48 0.04 -21.86 22.47
CA ALA A 48 0.99 -20.80 22.80
C ALA A 48 2.43 -21.06 22.31
N ASP A 49 2.89 -22.31 22.34
CA ASP A 49 4.23 -22.67 21.88
C ASP A 49 4.39 -22.44 20.36
N SER A 50 3.42 -22.86 19.55
CA SER A 50 3.45 -22.61 18.11
C SER A 50 3.24 -21.14 17.75
N ALA A 51 2.42 -20.42 18.52
CA ALA A 51 2.13 -19.01 18.24
C ALA A 51 3.35 -18.10 18.43
N LYS A 52 4.29 -18.44 19.31
CA LYS A 52 5.48 -17.61 19.58
C LYS A 52 6.43 -17.55 18.39
N ASP A 53 6.71 -18.69 17.76
CA ASP A 53 7.60 -18.78 16.60
C ASP A 53 6.98 -18.10 15.37
N PHE A 54 5.68 -18.32 15.14
CA PHE A 54 4.97 -17.67 14.05
C PHE A 54 4.76 -16.17 14.28
N ALA A 55 4.65 -15.71 15.52
CA ALA A 55 4.63 -14.28 15.84
C ALA A 55 5.96 -13.59 15.49
N GLN A 56 7.09 -14.25 15.75
CA GLN A 56 8.39 -13.74 15.31
C GLN A 56 8.51 -13.72 13.78
N LEU A 57 8.04 -14.78 13.12
CA LEU A 57 8.00 -14.85 11.66
C LEU A 57 7.15 -13.71 11.08
N LEU A 58 5.96 -13.47 11.63
CA LEU A 58 5.08 -12.38 11.24
C LEU A 58 5.74 -11.01 11.43
N GLN A 59 6.45 -10.79 12.53
CA GLN A 59 7.14 -9.52 12.77
C GLN A 59 8.26 -9.28 11.76
N ARG A 60 9.03 -10.33 11.40
CA ARG A 60 10.05 -10.25 10.35
C ARG A 60 9.42 -10.00 8.99
N TYR A 61 8.32 -10.68 8.68
CA TYR A 61 7.57 -10.51 7.45
C TYR A 61 7.05 -9.08 7.31
N ILE A 62 6.36 -8.53 8.31
CA ILE A 62 5.84 -7.16 8.31
C ILE A 62 6.97 -6.16 8.10
N LYS A 63 8.13 -6.35 8.75
CA LYS A 63 9.27 -5.43 8.59
C LYS A 63 9.80 -5.43 7.15
N LEU A 64 9.89 -6.60 6.52
CA LEU A 64 10.31 -6.72 5.13
C LEU A 64 9.26 -6.14 4.18
N GLU A 65 8.01 -6.51 4.38
CA GLU A 65 6.88 -6.06 3.57
C GLU A 65 6.72 -4.55 3.64
N THR A 66 6.75 -3.96 4.84
CA THR A 66 6.66 -2.50 5.01
C THR A 66 7.79 -1.79 4.27
N LYS A 67 9.00 -2.37 4.23
CA LYS A 67 10.11 -1.78 3.47
C LYS A 67 9.85 -1.79 1.96
N ILE A 68 9.33 -2.90 1.43
CA ILE A 68 8.98 -3.04 0.01
C ILE A 68 7.81 -2.12 -0.34
N ALA A 69 6.75 -2.14 0.46
CA ALA A 69 5.56 -1.32 0.32
C ALA A 69 5.90 0.17 0.34
N ASP A 70 6.70 0.62 1.31
CA ASP A 70 7.13 2.01 1.44
C ASP A 70 7.99 2.46 0.26
N THR A 71 8.91 1.61 -0.20
CA THR A 71 9.74 1.90 -1.38
C THR A 71 8.88 2.01 -2.64
N GLY A 72 7.95 1.06 -2.85
CA GLY A 72 7.01 1.09 -3.96
C GLY A 72 6.12 2.34 -3.92
N PHE A 73 5.56 2.65 -2.77
CA PHE A 73 4.69 3.80 -2.55
C PHE A 73 5.41 5.14 -2.80
N LYS A 74 6.62 5.32 -2.23
CA LYS A 74 7.46 6.49 -2.52
C LYS A 74 7.78 6.60 -4.01
N GLY A 75 8.08 5.47 -4.65
CA GLY A 75 8.29 5.39 -6.09
C GLY A 75 7.07 5.88 -6.88
N VAL A 76 5.86 5.43 -6.53
CA VAL A 76 4.59 5.88 -7.15
C VAL A 76 4.41 7.38 -6.99
N ILE A 77 4.64 7.93 -5.80
CA ILE A 77 4.53 9.38 -5.55
C ILE A 77 5.53 10.15 -6.40
N ILE A 78 6.81 9.78 -6.34
CA ILE A 78 7.88 10.51 -7.04
C ILE A 78 7.63 10.47 -8.55
N THR A 79 7.40 9.29 -9.11
CA THR A 79 7.14 9.14 -10.55
C THR A 79 5.84 9.81 -10.97
N GLY A 80 4.79 9.78 -10.14
CA GLY A 80 3.51 10.48 -10.39
C GLY A 80 3.67 12.00 -10.40
N LEU A 81 4.45 12.55 -9.47
CA LEU A 81 4.76 13.98 -9.43
C LEU A 81 5.61 14.41 -10.63
N LEU A 82 6.60 13.60 -11.02
CA LEU A 82 7.40 13.86 -12.22
C LEU A 82 6.52 13.82 -13.49
N LEU A 83 5.58 12.87 -13.59
CA LEU A 83 4.62 12.81 -14.71
C LEU A 83 3.75 14.06 -14.76
N ALA A 84 3.24 14.50 -13.60
CA ALA A 84 2.46 15.73 -13.50
C ALA A 84 3.29 16.98 -13.86
N PHE A 85 4.52 17.07 -13.38
CA PHE A 85 5.39 18.22 -13.63
C PHE A 85 5.81 18.35 -15.09
N PHE A 86 6.27 17.26 -15.71
CA PHE A 86 6.83 17.30 -17.07
C PHE A 86 5.78 17.15 -18.18
N TYR A 87 4.70 16.37 -17.98
CA TYR A 87 3.86 15.94 -19.09
C TYR A 87 2.36 16.28 -18.95
N TYR A 88 1.78 16.17 -17.76
CA TYR A 88 0.32 16.31 -17.59
C TYR A 88 -0.13 17.66 -17.00
N GLY A 89 0.78 18.38 -16.35
CA GLY A 89 0.51 19.64 -15.67
C GLY A 89 -0.21 19.49 -14.32
N TRP A 90 -0.26 20.60 -13.59
CA TRP A 90 -0.97 20.73 -12.32
C TRP A 90 -2.41 21.18 -12.57
N ASN A 91 -3.37 20.27 -12.41
CA ASN A 91 -4.79 20.55 -12.50
C ASN A 91 -5.49 20.22 -11.16
N VAL A 92 -6.73 20.69 -10.99
CA VAL A 92 -7.53 20.45 -9.76
C VAL A 92 -7.60 18.95 -9.44
N TRP A 93 -7.68 18.11 -10.46
CA TRP A 93 -7.77 16.67 -10.33
C TRP A 93 -6.53 16.00 -9.75
N LEU A 94 -5.34 16.56 -9.99
CA LEU A 94 -4.12 16.10 -9.33
C LEU A 94 -4.22 16.29 -7.81
N PHE A 95 -4.77 17.41 -7.35
CA PHE A 95 -4.97 17.67 -5.93
C PHE A 95 -5.99 16.71 -5.31
N VAL A 96 -7.06 16.37 -6.02
CA VAL A 96 -8.02 15.33 -5.59
C VAL A 96 -7.32 13.98 -5.43
N LYS A 97 -6.49 13.57 -6.40
CA LYS A 97 -5.71 12.32 -6.33
C LYS A 97 -4.75 12.31 -5.14
N ILE A 98 -4.02 13.40 -4.91
CA ILE A 98 -3.14 13.55 -3.75
C ILE A 98 -3.93 13.44 -2.45
N GLY A 99 -5.08 14.12 -2.34
CA GLY A 99 -5.95 14.06 -1.16
C GLY A 99 -6.44 12.65 -0.86
N LEU A 100 -6.83 11.88 -1.88
CA LEU A 100 -7.25 10.48 -1.72
C LEU A 100 -6.10 9.58 -1.25
N ILE A 101 -4.89 9.77 -1.79
CA ILE A 101 -3.70 9.03 -1.36
C ILE A 101 -3.38 9.32 0.10
N VAL A 102 -3.40 10.60 0.50
CA VAL A 102 -3.18 11.01 1.90
C VAL A 102 -4.25 10.40 2.81
N LEU A 103 -5.51 10.45 2.41
CA LEU A 103 -6.61 9.85 3.16
C LEU A 103 -6.42 8.34 3.33
N GLN A 104 -6.03 7.63 2.28
CA GLN A 104 -5.75 6.19 2.34
C GLN A 104 -4.63 5.88 3.34
N VAL A 105 -3.53 6.65 3.33
CA VAL A 105 -2.42 6.48 4.27
C VAL A 105 -2.86 6.72 5.70
N VAL A 106 -3.59 7.81 5.96
CA VAL A 106 -4.07 8.16 7.31
C VAL A 106 -5.01 7.10 7.85
N LEU A 107 -5.97 6.63 7.06
CA LEU A 107 -6.91 5.59 7.47
C LEU A 107 -6.20 4.27 7.78
N THR A 108 -5.25 3.88 6.93
CA THR A 108 -4.51 2.61 7.07
C THR A 108 -3.59 2.66 8.30
N LEU A 109 -2.78 3.71 8.46
CA LEU A 109 -1.88 3.86 9.61
C LEU A 109 -2.64 4.05 10.92
N GLY A 110 -3.76 4.79 10.89
CA GLY A 110 -4.65 4.97 12.02
C GLY A 110 -5.23 3.63 12.50
N TYR A 111 -5.69 2.79 11.56
CA TYR A 111 -6.18 1.46 11.90
C TYR A 111 -5.09 0.55 12.45
N ILE A 112 -3.89 0.53 11.85
CA ILE A 112 -2.75 -0.26 12.34
C ILE A 112 -2.43 0.11 13.80
N THR A 113 -2.31 1.40 14.08
CA THR A 113 -1.92 1.90 15.40
C THR A 113 -2.95 1.55 16.46
N ARG A 114 -4.25 1.62 16.13
CA ARG A 114 -5.35 1.36 17.06
C ARG A 114 -5.65 -0.13 17.25
N SER A 115 -5.65 -0.91 16.17
CA SER A 115 -6.27 -2.25 16.15
C SER A 115 -5.31 -3.40 15.94
N ILE A 116 -4.16 -3.17 15.28
CA ILE A 116 -3.18 -4.21 14.97
C ILE A 116 -2.04 -4.23 15.98
N ARG A 117 -1.50 -3.06 16.34
CA ARG A 117 -0.42 -2.97 17.35
C ARG A 117 -0.82 -3.48 18.74
N THR A 118 -2.12 -3.51 19.03
CA THR A 118 -2.67 -3.99 20.30
C THR A 118 -2.91 -5.50 20.34
N LEU A 119 -2.59 -6.22 19.25
CA LEU A 119 -2.71 -7.68 19.20
C LEU A 119 -1.54 -8.34 19.93
N THR A 120 -1.86 -9.22 20.87
CA THR A 120 -0.92 -10.12 21.53
C THR A 120 -1.20 -11.54 21.06
N TYR A 121 -0.15 -12.33 20.80
CA TYR A 121 -0.28 -13.70 20.30
C TYR A 121 0.05 -14.72 21.41
N PRO A 122 -0.65 -15.88 21.46
CA PRO A 122 -1.76 -16.28 20.60
C PRO A 122 -3.00 -15.38 20.78
N CYS A 123 -3.70 -15.09 19.68
CA CYS A 123 -4.92 -14.27 19.72
C CYS A 123 -6.15 -15.10 19.33
N SER A 124 -7.34 -14.62 19.69
CA SER A 124 -8.58 -15.27 19.24
C SER A 124 -8.75 -15.11 17.71
N VAL A 125 -9.45 -16.05 17.07
CA VAL A 125 -9.84 -15.93 15.64
C VAL A 125 -10.57 -14.61 15.38
N THR A 126 -11.40 -14.15 16.33
CA THR A 126 -12.12 -12.89 16.24
C THR A 126 -11.18 -11.69 16.23
N ASP A 127 -10.11 -11.70 17.02
CA ASP A 127 -9.10 -10.66 17.02
C ASP A 127 -8.22 -10.72 15.78
N TYR A 128 -7.93 -11.92 15.28
CA TYR A 128 -7.19 -12.12 14.04
C TYR A 128 -7.89 -11.47 12.84
N LYS A 129 -9.23 -11.44 12.83
CA LYS A 129 -10.02 -10.75 11.77
C LYS A 129 -9.72 -9.25 11.62
N ARG A 130 -9.07 -8.61 12.60
CA ARG A 130 -8.60 -7.23 12.47
C ARG A 130 -7.59 -7.07 11.33
N TRP A 131 -6.75 -8.08 11.08
CA TRP A 131 -5.88 -8.09 9.90
C TRP A 131 -6.67 -8.03 8.60
N TYR A 132 -7.71 -8.86 8.45
CA TYR A 132 -8.56 -8.83 7.26
C TYR A 132 -9.27 -7.50 7.08
N LYS A 133 -9.74 -6.88 8.17
CA LYS A 133 -10.33 -5.53 8.13
C LYS A 133 -9.34 -4.48 7.64
N LEU A 134 -8.08 -4.52 8.05
CA LEU A 134 -7.03 -3.63 7.54
C LEU A 134 -6.92 -3.72 6.02
N PHE A 135 -6.88 -4.95 5.47
CA PHE A 135 -6.81 -5.14 4.02
C PHE A 135 -8.07 -4.69 3.31
N THR A 136 -9.26 -4.96 3.87
CA THR A 136 -10.51 -4.45 3.31
C THR A 136 -10.48 -2.93 3.22
N ILE A 137 -10.04 -2.22 4.26
CA ILE A 137 -9.92 -0.75 4.24
C ILE A 137 -8.94 -0.31 3.15
N SER A 138 -7.75 -0.90 3.12
CA SER A 138 -6.70 -0.55 2.15
C SER A 138 -7.14 -0.83 0.70
N LEU A 139 -7.69 -2.01 0.42
CA LEU A 139 -8.17 -2.41 -0.91
C LEU A 139 -9.39 -1.59 -1.36
N SER A 140 -10.31 -1.26 -0.45
CA SER A 140 -11.47 -0.42 -0.79
C SER A 140 -11.02 0.99 -1.15
N MET A 141 -10.12 1.58 -0.35
CA MET A 141 -9.54 2.90 -0.67
C MET A 141 -8.77 2.87 -1.99
N PHE A 142 -8.02 1.81 -2.24
CA PHE A 142 -7.32 1.61 -3.50
C PHE A 142 -8.28 1.52 -4.70
N ALA A 143 -9.37 0.76 -4.57
CA ALA A 143 -10.41 0.67 -5.59
C ALA A 143 -11.05 2.04 -5.86
N ILE A 144 -11.30 2.84 -4.82
CA ILE A 144 -11.78 4.22 -4.95
C ILE A 144 -10.76 5.08 -5.70
N VAL A 145 -9.47 5.03 -5.32
CA VAL A 145 -8.40 5.79 -5.97
C VAL A 145 -8.31 5.45 -7.45
N ILE A 146 -8.33 4.16 -7.82
CA ILE A 146 -8.36 3.73 -9.23
C ILE A 146 -9.61 4.23 -9.92
N SER A 147 -10.79 4.02 -9.33
CA SER A 147 -12.07 4.40 -9.93
C SER A 147 -12.11 5.89 -10.25
N ILE A 148 -11.70 6.72 -9.29
CA ILE A 148 -11.63 8.17 -9.48
C ILE A 148 -10.55 8.54 -10.50
N SER A 149 -9.41 7.84 -10.49
CA SER A 149 -8.29 8.18 -11.37
C SER A 149 -8.50 7.82 -12.83
N PHE A 150 -9.33 6.82 -13.13
CA PHE A 150 -9.54 6.28 -14.48
C PHE A 150 -10.95 6.47 -15.04
N PHE A 151 -12.01 6.61 -14.22
CA PHE A 151 -13.39 6.61 -14.70
C PHE A 151 -14.18 7.90 -14.44
N LEU A 152 -13.78 8.71 -13.47
CA LEU A 152 -14.46 9.98 -13.12
C LEU A 152 -13.77 11.21 -13.73
N LEU A 153 -12.97 10.98 -14.78
CA LEU A 153 -12.02 11.92 -15.35
C LEU A 153 -11.76 11.68 -16.83
#